data_AF-A0A1W6SSH7-F1
#
_entry.id   AF-A0A1W6SSH7-F1
#
_cell.length_a   1.000
_cell.length_b   1.000
_cell.length_c   1.000
_cell.angle_alpha   90.00
_cell.angle_beta   90.00
_cell.angle_gamma   90.00
#
_symmetry.space_group_name_H-M   'P 1'
#
loop_
_entity.id
_entity.type
_entity.pdbx_description
1 polymer ?
#
loop_
_entity_poly.entity_id
_entity_poly.type
_entity_poly.pdbx_seq_one_letter_code
_entity_poly.pdbx_strand_id
1 'polypeptide(L)'
;MGIRKNQSSLTASEKAAFVAAVKALKANGDYDIFVAQHRAAFMASPNDPAHRGPAFLPWHREYLRRFELALQQIDPGVSIPYWDWTVDRTAGASLWAPDFMGGNGTGASRRVTTGPFAFSTGEWTLTVRDPGDTVTFLSRAFGAMGALPTQQGVSATLNVVPYDSAPWNSNSSTNTSFRNRLEAVIHNPGHMWVGGSMMAMSSPNDPVFWLHHCNIDRLWAEWQRENPAAIYLPPSGTPNVVAGHGRDDPMPPWDNEASPPTPRSVLDHHALGYTYDDEEVVSPEVVPLTVGAPATSAAIGQAGEIDIYSFVVTTPGTHVIGTQGSTDVVTALYGPNDMAAIITEDDDSGPGANSRIERNLSAGTYYVRVRHYSGSSVGSYSISVSGSAAEPAIPSIQVNGPAVQGTIASANERDMYTFTVINSGTHTIETAGSTDCFLTLFGPGNPATFITQDDDSGPGTNSRIAVSLASGVYYVQVRHYSPTGTGPYSISVRT
;
A
#
# COMPACT_ATOMS: atom_id res chain seq x y z
N MET A 1 12.33 22.36 -3.24
CA MET A 1 11.92 21.02 -2.78
C MET A 1 13.21 20.25 -2.52
N GLY A 2 13.41 19.76 -1.29
CA GLY A 2 14.61 18.98 -0.94
C GLY A 2 14.49 17.55 -1.48
N ILE A 3 15.61 16.94 -1.88
CA ILE A 3 15.64 15.54 -2.32
C ILE A 3 16.38 14.74 -1.25
N ARG A 4 15.69 13.80 -0.61
CA ARG A 4 16.26 12.86 0.35
C ARG A 4 16.85 11.67 -0.41
N LYS A 5 18.17 11.54 -0.37
CA LYS A 5 18.90 10.55 -1.16
C LYS A 5 19.25 9.30 -0.37
N ASN A 6 19.44 8.17 -1.06
CA ASN A 6 20.06 6.99 -0.46
C ASN A 6 21.46 7.36 0.01
N GLN A 7 21.79 7.04 1.26
CA GLN A 7 23.10 7.33 1.85
C GLN A 7 24.28 6.82 0.99
N SER A 8 24.11 5.70 0.29
CA SER A 8 25.16 5.09 -0.54
C SER A 8 25.43 5.85 -1.83
N SER A 9 24.46 6.65 -2.29
CA SER A 9 24.56 7.48 -3.49
C SER A 9 25.17 8.86 -3.22
N LEU A 10 25.30 9.25 -1.94
CA LEU A 10 25.85 10.55 -1.58
C LEU A 10 27.30 10.69 -2.04
N THR A 11 27.57 11.82 -2.68
CA THR A 11 28.94 12.27 -2.95
C THR A 11 29.68 12.57 -1.65
N ALA A 12 31.02 12.61 -1.71
CA ALA A 12 31.84 12.98 -0.57
C ALA A 12 31.49 14.39 -0.03
N SER A 13 31.16 15.34 -0.91
CA SER A 13 30.71 16.68 -0.52
C SER A 13 29.37 16.68 0.20
N GLU A 14 28.41 15.85 -0.23
CA GLU A 14 27.10 15.76 0.43
C GLU A 14 27.21 15.11 1.81
N LYS A 15 28.03 14.05 1.95
CA LYS A 15 28.34 13.46 3.26
C LYS A 15 28.97 14.48 4.20
N ALA A 16 29.96 15.23 3.71
CA ALA A 16 30.64 16.26 4.50
C ALA A 16 29.69 17.40 4.90
N ALA A 17 28.83 17.87 4.00
CA ALA A 17 27.85 18.92 4.29
C ALA A 17 26.83 18.48 5.34
N PHE A 18 26.27 17.26 5.21
CA PHE A 18 25.36 16.71 6.20
C PHE A 18 26.03 16.58 7.59
N VAL A 19 27.23 15.98 7.65
CA VAL A 19 27.98 15.85 8.91
C VAL A 19 28.28 17.21 9.53
N ALA A 20 28.70 18.19 8.74
CA ALA A 20 28.99 19.54 9.21
C ALA A 20 27.74 20.22 9.79
N ALA A 21 26.60 20.13 9.09
CA ALA A 21 25.34 20.70 9.55
C ALA A 21 24.86 20.04 10.86
N VAL A 22 24.94 18.72 10.97
CA VAL A 22 24.57 17.99 12.20
C VAL A 22 25.47 18.40 13.38
N LYS A 23 26.79 18.49 13.17
CA LYS A 23 27.73 18.93 14.23
C LYS A 23 27.51 20.39 14.63
N ALA A 24 27.21 21.27 13.68
CA ALA A 24 26.88 22.67 13.97
C ALA A 24 25.58 22.78 14.80
N LEU A 25 24.56 22.00 14.46
CA LEU A 25 23.31 21.91 15.23
C LEU A 25 23.52 21.29 16.63
N LYS A 26 24.52 20.42 16.78
CA LYS A 26 24.92 19.92 18.10
C LYS A 26 25.67 20.99 18.90
N ALA A 27 26.58 21.71 18.27
CA ALA A 27 27.39 22.73 18.91
C ALA A 27 26.57 23.93 19.42
N ASN A 28 25.48 24.30 18.74
CA ASN A 28 24.60 25.37 19.17
C ASN A 28 23.54 24.93 20.21
N GLY A 29 23.44 23.62 20.50
CA GLY A 29 22.52 23.04 21.47
C GLY A 29 21.15 22.64 20.92
N ASP A 30 20.82 23.01 19.68
CA ASP A 30 19.48 22.75 19.11
C ASP A 30 19.26 21.25 18.86
N TYR A 31 20.30 20.49 18.53
CA TYR A 31 20.22 19.02 18.36
C TYR A 31 19.68 18.35 19.63
N ASP A 32 20.05 18.87 20.81
CA ASP A 32 19.65 18.29 22.09
C ASP A 32 18.17 18.50 22.40
N ILE A 33 17.53 19.51 21.80
CA ILE A 33 16.08 19.73 21.87
C ILE A 33 15.35 18.56 21.21
N PHE A 34 15.82 18.12 20.04
CA PHE A 34 15.28 16.96 19.35
C PHE A 34 15.42 15.69 20.21
N VAL A 35 16.62 15.40 20.72
CA VAL A 35 16.85 14.25 21.62
C VAL A 35 15.91 14.28 22.84
N ALA A 36 15.75 15.46 23.46
CA ALA A 36 14.89 15.64 24.62
C ALA A 36 13.41 15.45 24.29
N GLN A 37 12.98 15.92 23.12
CA GLN A 37 11.61 15.80 22.62
C GLN A 37 11.22 14.34 22.39
N HIS A 38 12.03 13.57 21.65
CA HIS A 38 11.76 12.15 21.41
C HIS A 38 11.75 11.36 22.72
N ARG A 39 12.71 11.63 23.63
CA ARG A 39 12.73 11.03 24.97
C ARG A 39 11.46 11.36 25.76
N ALA A 40 11.00 12.60 25.72
CA ALA A 40 9.80 13.03 26.44
C ALA A 40 8.53 12.35 25.90
N ALA A 41 8.42 12.16 24.59
CA ALA A 41 7.31 11.42 23.98
C ALA A 41 7.26 9.97 24.51
N PHE A 42 8.40 9.27 24.51
CA PHE A 42 8.47 7.90 25.02
C PHE A 42 8.12 7.81 26.52
N MET A 43 8.57 8.79 27.31
CA MET A 43 8.27 8.88 28.74
C MET A 43 6.81 9.20 29.06
N ALA A 44 6.02 9.66 28.08
CA ALA A 44 4.59 9.93 28.26
C ALA A 44 3.73 8.65 28.33
N SER A 45 4.33 7.46 28.17
CA SER A 45 3.65 6.16 28.30
C SER A 45 2.79 6.07 29.58
N PRO A 46 1.54 5.58 29.50
CA PRO A 46 0.93 4.89 28.36
C PRO A 46 0.39 5.82 27.26
N ASN A 47 0.48 7.14 27.42
CA ASN A 47 0.02 8.14 26.45
C ASN A 47 1.15 8.58 25.50
N ASP A 48 1.98 7.64 25.03
CA ASP A 48 3.07 7.91 24.09
C ASP A 48 2.50 8.42 22.76
N PRO A 49 2.76 9.68 22.35
CA PRO A 49 2.19 10.24 21.12
C PRO A 49 2.96 9.84 19.85
N ALA A 50 4.16 9.27 20.00
CA ALA A 50 5.11 9.07 18.91
C ALA A 50 5.32 7.60 18.55
N HIS A 51 4.96 6.66 19.43
CA HIS A 51 5.19 5.24 19.22
C HIS A 51 3.98 4.39 19.60
N ARG A 52 4.02 3.12 19.18
CA ARG A 52 3.10 2.05 19.57
C ARG A 52 1.64 2.39 19.31
N GLY A 53 1.38 3.27 18.36
CA GLY A 53 0.04 3.68 17.97
C GLY A 53 0.04 4.39 16.62
N PRO A 54 -1.14 4.73 16.09
CA PRO A 54 -1.34 5.24 14.73
C PRO A 54 -0.45 6.42 14.33
N ALA A 55 -0.19 7.36 15.25
CA ALA A 55 0.63 8.54 14.98
C ALA A 55 2.13 8.24 14.80
N PHE A 56 2.60 6.99 14.97
CA PHE A 56 4.01 6.65 14.80
C PHE A 56 4.63 7.21 13.50
N LEU A 57 3.97 6.98 12.36
CA LEU A 57 4.45 7.43 11.07
C LEU A 57 4.33 8.96 10.87
N PRO A 58 3.16 9.62 11.05
CA PRO A 58 3.05 11.07 10.89
C PRO A 58 3.88 11.86 11.90
N TRP A 59 4.01 11.38 13.14
CA TRP A 59 4.82 12.05 14.16
C TRP A 59 6.30 12.07 13.75
N HIS A 60 6.83 10.94 13.31
CA HIS A 60 8.22 10.87 12.84
C HIS A 60 8.45 11.62 11.53
N ARG A 61 7.46 11.67 10.62
CA ARG A 61 7.51 12.51 9.40
C ARG A 61 7.64 13.99 9.74
N GLU A 62 6.81 14.49 10.65
CA GLU A 62 6.88 15.87 11.13
C GLU A 62 8.21 16.15 11.85
N TYR A 63 8.65 15.21 12.70
CA TYR A 63 9.90 15.30 13.43
C TYR A 63 11.12 15.36 12.50
N LEU A 64 11.16 14.51 11.47
CA LEU A 64 12.17 14.55 10.40
C LEU A 64 12.12 15.89 9.66
N ARG A 65 10.93 16.40 9.33
CA ARG A 65 10.83 17.66 8.59
C ARG A 65 11.36 18.84 9.39
N ARG A 66 11.06 18.91 10.68
CA ARG A 66 11.60 19.95 11.58
C ARG A 66 13.11 19.85 11.72
N PHE A 67 13.65 18.64 11.84
CA PHE A 67 15.10 18.43 11.89
C PHE A 67 15.77 18.85 10.59
N GLU A 68 15.21 18.48 9.44
CA GLU A 68 15.71 18.88 8.13
C GLU A 68 15.68 20.40 7.94
N LEU A 69 14.60 21.07 8.34
CA LEU A 69 14.50 22.52 8.30
C LEU A 69 15.56 23.19 9.17
N ALA A 70 15.87 22.64 10.35
CA ALA A 70 16.94 23.13 11.21
C ALA A 70 18.33 22.96 10.58
N LEU A 71 18.59 21.83 9.92
CA LEU A 71 19.81 21.64 9.11
C LEU A 71 19.87 22.65 7.96
N GLN A 72 18.75 22.92 7.30
CA GLN A 72 18.64 23.86 6.18
C GLN A 72 18.85 25.33 6.59
N GLN A 73 18.66 25.68 7.87
CA GLN A 73 19.08 26.98 8.39
C GLN A 73 20.60 27.13 8.49
N ILE A 74 21.33 26.01 8.59
CA ILE A 74 22.80 25.98 8.63
C ILE A 74 23.36 25.88 7.21
N ASP A 75 22.83 24.96 6.40
CA ASP A 75 23.17 24.77 5.00
C ASP A 75 21.91 24.46 4.18
N PRO A 76 21.40 25.41 3.38
CA PRO A 76 20.19 25.24 2.58
C PRO A 76 20.22 24.07 1.57
N GLY A 77 21.42 23.56 1.23
CA GLY A 77 21.60 22.43 0.32
C GLY A 77 21.47 21.06 0.99
N VAL A 78 21.39 21.00 2.32
CA VAL A 78 21.33 19.73 3.06
C VAL A 78 19.90 19.19 3.11
N SER A 79 19.78 17.89 2.83
CA SER A 79 18.59 17.08 3.08
C SER A 79 18.98 15.84 3.88
N ILE A 80 18.02 15.26 4.60
CA ILE A 80 18.29 14.04 5.39
C ILE A 80 18.41 12.85 4.43
N PRO A 81 19.55 12.14 4.38
CA PRO A 81 19.64 10.91 3.60
C PRO A 81 18.89 9.78 4.29
N TYR A 82 18.47 8.76 3.54
CA TYR A 82 17.91 7.54 4.12
C TYR A 82 18.92 6.40 4.08
N TRP A 83 18.87 5.53 5.10
CA TRP A 83 19.62 4.29 5.14
C TRP A 83 18.74 3.13 4.72
N ASP A 84 18.93 2.68 3.48
CA ASP A 84 18.32 1.44 3.01
C ASP A 84 19.09 0.22 3.53
N TRP A 85 18.71 -0.23 4.72
CA TRP A 85 19.24 -1.43 5.37
C TRP A 85 18.80 -2.74 4.70
N THR A 86 17.94 -2.72 3.67
CA THR A 86 17.67 -3.94 2.89
C THR A 86 18.86 -4.29 2.00
N VAL A 87 19.57 -3.27 1.50
CA VAL A 87 20.76 -3.33 0.65
C VAL A 87 22.04 -3.17 1.49
N ASP A 88 22.21 -2.03 2.16
CA ASP A 88 23.40 -1.68 2.95
C ASP A 88 23.33 -2.27 4.36
N ARG A 89 23.45 -3.60 4.41
CA ARG A 89 23.10 -4.42 5.59
C ARG A 89 24.29 -4.95 6.40
N THR A 90 25.51 -4.48 6.12
CA THR A 90 26.73 -4.97 6.78
C THR A 90 27.45 -3.87 7.54
N ALA A 91 28.26 -4.26 8.53
CA ALA A 91 29.13 -3.34 9.27
C ALA A 91 30.21 -2.68 8.38
N GLY A 92 30.43 -3.18 7.16
CA GLY A 92 31.37 -2.63 6.18
C GLY A 92 30.73 -1.68 5.16
N ALA A 93 29.42 -1.38 5.28
CA ALA A 93 28.75 -0.45 4.38
C ALA A 93 29.37 0.96 4.48
N SER A 94 29.33 1.71 3.38
CA SER A 94 29.89 3.07 3.28
C SER A 94 29.22 4.07 4.25
N LEU A 95 28.04 3.71 4.78
CA LEU A 95 27.37 4.40 5.88
C LEU A 95 28.27 4.55 7.12
N TRP A 96 28.96 3.47 7.46
CA TRP A 96 29.75 3.33 8.70
C TRP A 96 31.20 3.77 8.53
N ALA A 97 31.54 4.36 7.40
CA ALA A 97 32.88 4.83 7.12
C ALA A 97 33.27 6.03 8.01
N PRO A 98 34.57 6.27 8.27
CA PRO A 98 35.04 7.37 9.11
C PRO A 98 34.74 8.79 8.59
N ASP A 99 34.35 8.94 7.32
CA ASP A 99 33.93 10.21 6.73
C ASP A 99 32.41 10.47 6.90
N PHE A 100 31.65 9.51 7.45
CA PHE A 100 30.20 9.64 7.60
C PHE A 100 29.71 9.26 9.01
N MET A 101 29.04 8.12 9.24
CA MET A 101 28.47 7.83 10.57
C MET A 101 29.50 7.28 11.58
N GLY A 102 30.68 6.84 11.12
CA GLY A 102 31.63 6.10 11.95
C GLY A 102 31.18 4.67 12.25
N GLY A 103 32.11 3.82 12.68
CA GLY A 103 31.89 2.38 12.78
C GLY A 103 31.17 1.91 14.04
N ASN A 104 31.33 0.60 14.30
CA ASN A 104 30.80 -0.08 15.48
C ASN A 104 31.50 0.36 16.77
N GLY A 105 30.88 0.07 17.91
CA GLY A 105 31.48 0.25 19.22
C GLY A 105 32.61 -0.75 19.50
N THR A 106 33.59 -0.34 20.29
CA THR A 106 34.75 -1.17 20.68
C THR A 106 34.84 -1.37 22.19
N GLY A 107 35.45 -2.49 22.59
CA GLY A 107 35.67 -2.84 24.00
C GLY A 107 34.40 -3.11 24.80
N ALA A 108 34.54 -3.25 26.12
CA ALA A 108 33.42 -3.54 27.03
C ALA A 108 32.38 -2.42 27.07
N SER A 109 32.80 -1.17 26.86
CA SER A 109 31.91 0.00 26.85
C SER A 109 31.18 0.20 25.52
N ARG A 110 31.49 -0.59 24.48
CA ARG A 110 30.88 -0.48 23.14
C ARG A 110 30.95 0.95 22.59
N ARG A 111 31.99 1.70 22.95
CA ARG A 111 32.14 3.10 22.57
C ARG A 111 32.54 3.21 21.09
N VAL A 112 31.86 4.10 20.35
CA VAL A 112 32.25 4.45 18.98
C VAL A 112 33.57 5.24 19.02
N THR A 113 34.57 4.77 18.27
CA THR A 113 35.94 5.31 18.26
C THR A 113 36.39 5.84 16.90
N THR A 114 35.53 5.77 15.88
CA THR A 114 35.82 6.23 14.53
C THR A 114 34.72 7.17 14.05
N GLY A 115 35.05 8.03 13.09
CA GLY A 115 34.11 8.96 12.49
C GLY A 115 33.90 10.27 13.26
N PRO A 116 33.12 11.19 12.68
CA PRO A 116 32.90 12.54 13.19
C PRO A 116 32.14 12.60 14.52
N PHE A 117 31.45 11.52 14.88
CA PHE A 117 30.63 11.42 16.11
C PHE A 117 31.32 10.61 17.22
N ALA A 118 32.58 10.22 17.04
CA ALA A 118 33.36 9.59 18.09
C ALA A 118 33.63 10.59 19.23
N PHE A 119 33.56 10.11 20.47
CA PHE A 119 33.78 10.95 21.67
C PHE A 119 35.14 11.65 21.70
N SER A 120 36.16 11.04 21.09
CA SER A 120 37.52 11.59 21.00
C SER A 120 37.64 12.87 20.18
N THR A 121 36.63 13.21 19.37
CA THR A 121 36.60 14.49 18.64
C THR A 121 36.37 15.68 19.57
N GLY A 122 35.76 15.46 20.74
CA GLY A 122 35.29 16.52 21.63
C GLY A 122 34.01 17.22 21.15
N GLU A 123 33.49 16.87 19.97
CA GLU A 123 32.36 17.55 19.32
C GLU A 123 31.03 16.78 19.47
N TRP A 124 31.07 15.55 19.99
CA TRP A 124 29.89 14.69 20.16
C TRP A 124 29.76 14.11 21.57
N THR A 125 29.48 14.98 22.54
CA THR A 125 29.17 14.59 23.91
C THR A 125 27.66 14.44 24.11
N LEU A 126 27.22 13.31 24.67
CA LEU A 126 25.81 13.06 24.98
C LEU A 126 25.40 13.77 26.26
N THR A 127 24.60 14.82 26.12
CA THR A 127 24.16 15.73 27.19
C THR A 127 22.74 15.39 27.67
N VAL A 128 21.87 15.00 26.76
CA VAL A 128 20.51 14.49 27.02
C VAL A 128 20.55 12.97 27.03
N ARG A 129 20.24 12.37 28.17
CA ARG A 129 20.31 10.91 28.39
C ARG A 129 19.05 10.39 29.06
N ASP A 130 18.89 9.07 29.09
CA ASP A 130 17.78 8.42 29.77
C ASP A 130 17.94 8.52 31.30
N PRO A 131 16.84 8.46 32.09
CA PRO A 131 16.92 8.49 33.55
C PRO A 131 17.85 7.41 34.10
N GLY A 132 18.87 7.83 34.86
CA GLY A 132 19.87 6.93 35.46
C GLY A 132 21.07 6.62 34.55
N ASP A 133 21.07 7.05 33.29
CA ASP A 133 22.21 6.84 32.39
C ASP A 133 23.31 7.89 32.61
N THR A 134 24.53 7.38 32.79
CA THR A 134 25.75 8.17 33.05
C THR A 134 26.71 8.17 31.85
N VAL A 135 26.41 7.42 30.79
CA VAL A 135 27.27 7.30 29.60
C VAL A 135 27.16 8.56 28.74
N THR A 136 28.27 9.28 28.58
CA THR A 136 28.33 10.56 27.85
C THR A 136 28.86 10.44 26.41
N PHE A 137 29.06 9.22 25.92
CA PHE A 137 29.60 8.95 24.59
C PHE A 137 28.67 8.07 23.78
N LEU A 138 28.74 8.20 22.45
CA LEU A 138 28.02 7.34 21.53
C LEU A 138 28.49 5.89 21.66
N SER A 139 27.53 4.96 21.75
CA SER A 139 27.80 3.52 21.81
C SER A 139 26.98 2.76 20.76
N ARG A 140 27.57 1.70 20.18
CA ARG A 140 26.95 0.83 19.16
C ARG A 140 27.39 -0.61 19.35
N ALA A 141 26.55 -1.56 18.97
CA ALA A 141 26.85 -2.99 19.02
C ALA A 141 26.16 -3.74 17.87
N PHE A 142 26.69 -3.56 16.66
CA PHE A 142 26.10 -4.09 15.43
C PHE A 142 25.79 -5.58 15.51
N GLY A 143 24.52 -5.92 15.25
CA GLY A 143 24.03 -7.29 15.20
C GLY A 143 23.95 -8.03 16.54
N ALA A 144 24.28 -7.38 17.65
CA ALA A 144 24.33 -8.05 18.96
C ALA A 144 22.95 -8.42 19.51
N MET A 145 21.89 -7.76 19.05
CA MET A 145 20.52 -7.97 19.54
C MET A 145 19.51 -8.31 18.45
N GLY A 146 19.95 -8.55 17.22
CA GLY A 146 19.04 -8.85 16.12
C GLY A 146 19.70 -8.70 14.75
N ALA A 147 18.93 -9.01 13.71
CA ALA A 147 19.32 -8.83 12.32
C ALA A 147 18.56 -7.64 11.71
N LEU A 148 19.15 -6.99 10.72
CA LEU A 148 18.45 -5.99 9.90
C LEU A 148 17.32 -6.66 9.11
N PRO A 149 16.19 -5.95 8.90
CA PRO A 149 15.12 -6.48 8.07
C PRO A 149 15.57 -6.73 6.63
N THR A 150 14.82 -7.56 5.91
CA THR A 150 15.12 -7.99 4.54
C THR A 150 14.16 -7.33 3.56
N GLN A 151 14.55 -7.29 2.28
CA GLN A 151 13.64 -6.83 1.22
C GLN A 151 12.34 -7.63 1.18
N GLN A 152 12.41 -8.94 1.45
CA GLN A 152 11.21 -9.79 1.57
C GLN A 152 10.30 -9.33 2.72
N GLY A 153 10.88 -8.99 3.88
CA GLY A 153 10.13 -8.47 5.02
C GLY A 153 9.46 -7.13 4.70
N VAL A 154 10.17 -6.23 4.00
CA VAL A 154 9.64 -4.94 3.52
C VAL A 154 8.48 -5.17 2.55
N SER A 155 8.69 -5.96 1.51
CA SER A 155 7.66 -6.25 0.49
C SER A 155 6.39 -6.85 1.12
N ALA A 156 6.56 -7.80 2.04
CA ALA A 156 5.44 -8.37 2.79
C ALA A 156 4.74 -7.37 3.71
N THR A 157 5.43 -6.30 4.12
CA THR A 157 4.85 -5.23 4.93
C THR A 157 4.07 -4.24 4.08
N LEU A 158 4.58 -3.89 2.90
CA LEU A 158 3.90 -2.97 1.97
C LEU A 158 2.55 -3.54 1.47
N ASN A 159 2.41 -4.86 1.42
CA ASN A 159 1.14 -5.53 1.07
C ASN A 159 0.07 -5.51 2.17
N VAL A 160 0.36 -5.01 3.38
CA VAL A 160 -0.62 -5.00 4.46
C VAL A 160 -1.54 -3.79 4.33
N VAL A 161 -2.84 -4.06 4.42
CA VAL A 161 -3.90 -3.06 4.51
C VAL A 161 -4.89 -3.49 5.60
N PRO A 162 -5.58 -2.55 6.27
CA PRO A 162 -5.51 -1.08 6.14
C PRO A 162 -4.26 -0.45 6.81
N TYR A 163 -4.19 0.89 6.80
CA TYR A 163 -3.13 1.68 7.46
C TYR A 163 -2.85 1.22 8.89
N ASP A 164 -3.89 1.07 9.71
CA ASP A 164 -3.81 0.50 11.05
C ASP A 164 -5.14 -0.17 11.39
N SER A 165 -5.18 -0.98 12.44
CA SER A 165 -6.37 -1.65 12.95
C SER A 165 -6.56 -1.40 14.44
N ALA A 166 -7.79 -1.60 14.92
CA ALA A 166 -8.05 -1.73 16.35
C ALA A 166 -7.15 -2.82 16.96
N PRO A 167 -6.70 -2.67 18.22
CA PRO A 167 -7.04 -1.62 19.18
C PRO A 167 -6.18 -0.35 19.09
N TRP A 168 -5.58 -0.05 17.92
CA TRP A 168 -4.83 1.19 17.65
C TRP A 168 -3.62 1.36 18.58
N ASN A 169 -2.97 0.25 18.91
CA ASN A 169 -1.78 0.26 19.75
C ASN A 169 -0.82 -0.88 19.37
N SER A 170 0.15 -1.21 20.23
CA SER A 170 1.09 -2.32 19.99
C SER A 170 0.43 -3.70 19.88
N ASN A 171 -0.82 -3.85 20.35
CA ASN A 171 -1.60 -5.09 20.23
C ASN A 171 -2.39 -5.19 18.91
N SER A 172 -2.34 -4.17 18.04
CA SER A 172 -2.91 -4.27 16.69
C SER A 172 -2.26 -5.41 15.92
N SER A 173 -3.02 -6.25 15.23
CA SER A 173 -2.44 -7.41 14.54
C SER A 173 -1.52 -6.96 13.41
N THR A 174 -0.30 -7.48 13.37
CA THR A 174 0.67 -7.20 12.30
C THR A 174 0.27 -7.81 10.94
N ASN A 175 -0.86 -8.51 10.86
CA ASN A 175 -1.44 -8.98 9.59
C ASN A 175 -2.52 -8.05 9.05
N THR A 176 -3.05 -7.14 9.87
CA THR A 176 -4.14 -6.21 9.50
C THR A 176 -3.85 -4.76 9.87
N SER A 177 -2.62 -4.46 10.30
CA SER A 177 -2.13 -3.12 10.59
C SER A 177 -0.79 -2.92 9.90
N PHE A 178 -0.79 -2.13 8.82
CA PHE A 178 0.43 -1.70 8.15
C PHE A 178 1.37 -0.98 9.13
N ARG A 179 0.85 0.01 9.86
CA ARG A 179 1.59 0.79 10.86
C ARG A 179 2.28 -0.12 11.87
N ASN A 180 1.54 -1.04 12.52
CA ASN A 180 2.13 -1.87 13.57
C ASN A 180 3.12 -2.90 13.00
N ARG A 181 2.89 -3.40 11.77
CA ARG A 181 3.86 -4.27 11.11
C ARG A 181 5.14 -3.51 10.75
N LEU A 182 5.03 -2.33 10.16
CA LEU A 182 6.17 -1.48 9.83
C LEU A 182 6.93 -1.08 11.11
N GLU A 183 6.23 -0.74 12.19
CA GLU A 183 6.87 -0.41 13.47
C GLU A 183 7.56 -1.64 14.11
N ALA A 184 6.83 -2.74 14.30
CA ALA A 184 7.30 -3.88 15.10
C ALA A 184 8.24 -4.83 14.35
N VAL A 185 8.00 -5.06 13.06
CA VAL A 185 8.72 -6.07 12.26
C VAL A 185 9.84 -5.46 11.43
N ILE A 186 9.77 -4.17 11.14
CA ILE A 186 10.70 -3.50 10.22
C ILE A 186 11.54 -2.43 10.93
N HIS A 187 10.92 -1.46 11.59
CA HIS A 187 11.61 -0.39 12.31
C HIS A 187 12.39 -0.92 13.53
N ASN A 188 11.73 -1.64 14.44
CA ASN A 188 12.37 -2.09 15.69
C ASN A 188 13.66 -2.90 15.48
N PRO A 189 13.74 -3.83 14.50
CA PRO A 189 15.00 -4.52 14.21
C PRO A 189 16.15 -3.61 13.74
N GLY A 190 15.86 -2.46 13.11
CA GLY A 190 16.88 -1.47 12.76
C GLY A 190 17.55 -0.86 14.00
N HIS A 191 16.74 -0.42 14.96
CA HIS A 191 17.21 0.03 16.28
C HIS A 191 18.00 -1.07 17.00
N MET A 192 17.47 -2.30 17.04
CA MET A 192 18.09 -3.45 17.71
C MET A 192 19.42 -3.86 17.08
N TRP A 193 19.53 -3.80 15.75
CA TRP A 193 20.77 -4.13 15.06
C TRP A 193 21.86 -3.12 15.36
N VAL A 194 21.57 -1.81 15.36
CA VAL A 194 22.59 -0.80 15.72
C VAL A 194 23.00 -0.95 17.18
N GLY A 195 22.03 -1.15 18.08
CA GLY A 195 22.26 -1.31 19.50
C GLY A 195 22.81 -0.04 20.18
N GLY A 196 23.25 -0.18 21.43
CA GLY A 196 23.84 0.92 22.18
C GLY A 196 22.91 2.12 22.29
N SER A 197 23.37 3.30 21.89
CA SER A 197 22.60 4.55 21.97
C SER A 197 21.30 4.49 21.15
N MET A 198 21.25 3.74 20.05
CA MET A 198 20.00 3.56 19.26
C MET A 198 18.90 2.80 20.00
N MET A 199 19.16 2.18 21.14
CA MET A 199 18.14 1.45 21.93
C MET A 199 17.51 2.30 23.03
N ALA A 200 18.07 3.47 23.31
CA ALA A 200 17.60 4.36 24.35
C ALA A 200 16.32 5.11 23.92
N MET A 201 15.57 5.63 24.88
CA MET A 201 14.52 6.62 24.59
C MET A 201 15.12 7.89 23.98
N SER A 202 16.36 8.20 24.34
CA SER A 202 17.21 9.22 23.73
C SER A 202 17.98 8.71 22.50
N SER A 203 17.43 7.75 21.75
CA SER A 203 18.05 7.20 20.53
C SER A 203 18.49 8.21 19.47
N PRO A 204 17.88 9.41 19.33
CA PRO A 204 18.42 10.43 18.44
C PRO A 204 19.83 10.92 18.82
N ASN A 205 20.40 10.55 19.97
CA ASN A 205 21.81 10.77 20.27
C ASN A 205 22.77 10.16 19.23
N ASP A 206 22.33 9.10 18.53
CA ASP A 206 23.02 8.56 17.37
C ASP A 206 22.50 9.21 16.09
N PRO A 207 23.32 9.93 15.30
CA PRO A 207 22.88 10.53 14.05
C PRO A 207 22.28 9.55 13.03
N VAL A 208 22.58 8.26 13.12
CA VAL A 208 21.96 7.25 12.24
C VAL A 208 20.46 7.06 12.52
N PHE A 209 19.94 7.54 13.66
CA PHE A 209 18.51 7.63 13.94
C PHE A 209 17.76 8.32 12.79
N TRP A 210 18.27 9.46 12.35
CA TRP A 210 17.63 10.27 11.31
C TRP A 210 17.60 9.53 9.98
N LEU A 211 18.68 8.83 9.64
CA LEU A 211 18.78 8.06 8.40
C LEU A 211 17.88 6.82 8.43
N HIS A 212 17.78 6.16 9.60
CA HIS A 212 16.88 5.03 9.80
C HIS A 212 15.42 5.45 9.64
N HIS A 213 15.00 6.49 10.38
CA HIS A 213 13.63 7.01 10.31
C HIS A 213 13.30 7.63 8.95
N CYS A 214 14.26 8.22 8.26
CA CYS A 214 14.09 8.70 6.89
C CYS A 214 13.75 7.55 5.92
N ASN A 215 14.31 6.35 6.13
CA ASN A 215 13.93 5.16 5.36
C ASN A 215 12.55 4.61 5.76
N ILE A 216 12.16 4.68 7.05
CA ILE A 216 10.80 4.32 7.48
C ILE A 216 9.75 5.23 6.84
N ASP A 217 10.04 6.54 6.79
CA ASP A 217 9.20 7.53 6.14
C ASP A 217 9.10 7.30 4.62
N ARG A 218 10.20 6.91 3.97
CA ARG A 218 10.25 6.51 2.55
C ARG A 218 9.33 5.32 2.27
N LEU A 219 9.42 4.28 3.10
CA LEU A 219 8.56 3.09 2.98
C LEU A 219 7.08 3.41 3.21
N TRP A 220 6.76 4.40 4.05
CA TRP A 220 5.38 4.87 4.18
C TRP A 220 4.91 5.61 2.92
N ALA A 221 5.74 6.49 2.34
CA ALA A 221 5.44 7.14 1.06
C ALA A 221 5.24 6.12 -0.08
N GLU A 222 6.07 5.07 -0.13
CA GLU A 222 5.93 3.93 -1.05
C GLU A 222 4.58 3.22 -0.87
N TRP A 223 4.22 2.88 0.38
CA TRP A 223 2.92 2.26 0.68
C TRP A 223 1.74 3.15 0.28
N GLN A 224 1.82 4.47 0.50
CA GLN A 224 0.77 5.42 0.10
C GLN A 224 0.57 5.46 -1.41
N ARG A 225 1.66 5.36 -2.19
CA ARG A 225 1.64 5.28 -3.65
C ARG A 225 1.00 3.99 -4.16
N GLU A 226 1.32 2.88 -3.50
CA GLU A 226 0.78 1.55 -3.85
C GLU A 226 -0.69 1.36 -3.45
N ASN A 227 -1.15 2.13 -2.45
CA ASN A 227 -2.48 2.04 -1.85
C ASN A 227 -3.23 3.40 -1.87
N PRO A 228 -3.49 4.01 -3.04
CA PRO A 228 -4.03 5.37 -3.13
C PRO A 228 -5.45 5.53 -2.55
N ALA A 229 -6.21 4.43 -2.44
CA ALA A 229 -7.53 4.42 -1.82
C ALA A 229 -7.49 4.29 -0.29
N ALA A 230 -6.33 3.98 0.29
CA ALA A 230 -6.21 3.77 1.73
C ALA A 230 -6.26 5.11 2.48
N ILE A 231 -7.02 5.13 3.57
CA ILE A 231 -7.12 6.30 4.44
C ILE A 231 -6.33 6.08 5.73
N TYR A 232 -5.77 7.16 6.27
CA TYR A 232 -5.24 7.14 7.63
C TYR A 232 -6.36 6.76 8.62
N LEU A 233 -6.04 5.80 9.49
CA LEU A 233 -6.89 5.34 10.57
C LEU A 233 -6.14 5.47 11.90
N PRO A 234 -6.83 5.76 13.01
CA PRO A 234 -8.27 5.92 13.13
C PRO A 234 -8.74 7.37 12.83
N PRO A 235 -10.03 7.58 12.54
CA PRO A 235 -10.64 8.90 12.60
C PRO A 235 -10.49 9.51 14.01
N SER A 236 -10.43 10.84 14.08
CA SER A 236 -10.47 11.56 15.37
C SER A 236 -11.74 11.26 16.16
N GLY A 237 -11.61 11.24 17.49
CA GLY A 237 -12.70 10.89 18.40
C GLY A 237 -12.99 9.39 18.52
N THR A 238 -12.17 8.52 17.93
CA THR A 238 -12.29 7.08 18.13
C THR A 238 -12.11 6.71 19.62
N PRO A 239 -13.06 5.97 20.24
CA PRO A 239 -12.98 5.66 21.66
C PRO A 239 -11.74 4.84 22.03
N ASN A 240 -11.18 5.11 23.22
CA ASN A 240 -10.01 4.42 23.78
C ASN A 240 -8.73 4.54 22.94
N VAL A 241 -8.63 5.58 22.11
CA VAL A 241 -7.41 5.97 21.40
C VAL A 241 -6.76 7.14 22.14
N VAL A 242 -5.45 7.07 22.36
CA VAL A 242 -4.68 8.15 22.99
C VAL A 242 -4.78 9.42 22.13
N ALA A 243 -4.94 10.58 22.75
CA ALA A 243 -5.01 11.86 22.05
C ALA A 243 -3.74 12.09 21.21
N GLY A 244 -3.91 12.58 19.99
CA GLY A 244 -2.82 12.80 19.03
C GLY A 244 -2.69 11.67 18.00
N HIS A 245 -3.36 10.53 18.19
CA HIS A 245 -3.35 9.43 17.22
C HIS A 245 -4.48 9.50 16.19
N GLY A 246 -5.57 10.22 16.48
CA GLY A 246 -6.66 10.43 15.52
C GLY A 246 -6.22 11.29 14.33
N ARG A 247 -6.81 11.03 13.16
CA ARG A 247 -6.45 11.68 11.88
C ARG A 247 -6.29 13.20 11.95
N ASP A 248 -7.14 13.88 12.72
CA ASP A 248 -7.20 15.32 12.87
C ASP A 248 -6.78 15.81 14.26
N ASP A 249 -6.26 14.90 15.08
CA ASP A 249 -5.79 15.26 16.41
C ASP A 249 -4.45 16.01 16.30
N PRO A 250 -4.27 17.13 17.02
CA PRO A 250 -2.96 17.75 17.19
C PRO A 250 -1.96 16.77 17.79
N MET A 251 -0.79 16.63 17.18
CA MET A 251 0.27 15.73 17.66
C MET A 251 1.15 16.42 18.72
N PRO A 252 1.18 15.94 19.98
CA PRO A 252 2.10 16.46 20.98
C PRO A 252 3.57 16.22 20.60
N PRO A 253 4.52 17.11 20.94
CA PRO A 253 4.35 18.29 21.80
C PRO A 253 3.96 19.56 21.04
N TRP A 254 3.57 19.44 19.77
CA TRP A 254 3.24 20.58 18.90
C TRP A 254 1.76 20.99 18.99
N ASP A 255 1.02 20.34 19.88
CA ASP A 255 -0.42 20.51 20.12
C ASP A 255 -0.81 21.92 20.56
N ASN A 256 0.14 22.69 21.11
CA ASN A 256 -0.07 24.07 21.56
C ASN A 256 0.41 25.13 20.57
N GLU A 257 0.84 24.74 19.36
CA GLU A 257 1.25 25.68 18.33
C GLU A 257 0.05 26.43 17.73
N ALA A 258 0.30 27.56 17.07
CA ALA A 258 -0.77 28.34 16.43
C ALA A 258 -1.48 27.56 15.31
N SER A 259 -0.76 26.65 14.66
CA SER A 259 -1.28 25.71 13.67
C SER A 259 -0.66 24.33 13.93
N PRO A 260 -1.20 23.56 14.90
CA PRO A 260 -0.62 22.28 15.27
C PRO A 260 -0.60 21.29 14.10
N PRO A 261 0.50 20.56 13.89
CA PRO A 261 0.52 19.46 12.95
C PRO A 261 -0.41 18.34 13.42
N THR A 262 -1.17 17.80 12.49
CA THR A 262 -2.03 16.62 12.67
C THR A 262 -1.57 15.51 11.71
N PRO A 263 -1.94 14.24 11.93
CA PRO A 263 -1.68 13.19 10.95
C PRO A 263 -2.15 13.57 9.54
N ARG A 264 -3.32 14.19 9.40
CA ARG A 264 -3.83 14.68 8.10
C ARG A 264 -2.87 15.66 7.43
N SER A 265 -2.30 16.59 8.19
CA SER A 265 -1.46 17.66 7.64
C SER A 265 -0.13 17.18 7.02
N VAL A 266 0.29 15.96 7.35
CA VAL A 266 1.57 15.39 6.90
C VAL A 266 1.39 14.15 6.02
N LEU A 267 0.15 13.81 5.63
CA LEU A 267 -0.09 12.64 4.75
C LEU A 267 0.59 12.79 3.40
N ASP A 268 0.57 14.01 2.84
CA ASP A 268 1.24 14.32 1.58
C ASP A 268 2.62 14.92 1.90
N HIS A 269 3.68 14.14 1.71
CA HIS A 269 5.04 14.62 1.96
C HIS A 269 5.52 15.60 0.88
N HIS A 270 4.95 15.58 -0.32
CA HIS A 270 5.26 16.57 -1.37
C HIS A 270 4.81 17.96 -0.92
N ALA A 271 3.65 18.06 -0.27
CA ALA A 271 3.17 19.30 0.34
C ALA A 271 4.09 19.83 1.46
N LEU A 272 4.88 18.96 2.10
CA LEU A 272 5.90 19.35 3.09
C LEU A 272 7.21 19.86 2.45
N GLY A 273 7.34 19.75 1.12
CA GLY A 273 8.43 20.34 0.35
C GLY A 273 9.65 19.44 0.17
N TYR A 274 9.49 18.12 0.26
CA TYR A 274 10.56 17.15 -0.05
C TYR A 274 10.05 15.96 -0.88
N THR A 275 10.99 15.27 -1.53
CA THR A 275 10.80 13.98 -2.22
C THR A 275 11.95 13.04 -1.88
N TYR A 276 11.83 11.78 -2.27
CA TYR A 276 12.95 10.84 -2.27
C TYR A 276 13.58 10.71 -3.66
N ASP A 277 14.82 10.22 -3.75
CA ASP A 277 15.53 10.02 -5.02
C ASP A 277 15.09 8.78 -5.81
N ASP A 278 14.45 7.84 -5.12
CA ASP A 278 13.80 6.65 -5.67
C ASP A 278 12.29 6.83 -5.84
N GLU A 279 11.77 8.01 -5.50
CA GLU A 279 10.45 8.41 -5.94
C GLU A 279 10.52 8.81 -7.40
N GLU A 280 9.87 8.02 -8.25
CA GLU A 280 9.63 8.42 -9.63
C GLU A 280 8.96 9.80 -9.66
N VAL A 281 9.70 10.80 -10.12
CA VAL A 281 9.20 12.18 -10.37
C VAL A 281 8.34 12.23 -11.65
N VAL A 282 8.16 11.10 -12.33
CA VAL A 282 7.34 11.04 -13.54
C VAL A 282 6.05 10.35 -13.13
N SER A 283 4.92 11.05 -13.25
CA SER A 283 3.67 10.32 -13.44
C SER A 283 3.95 9.35 -14.60
N PRO A 284 3.93 8.02 -14.37
CA PRO A 284 4.28 7.07 -15.41
C PRO A 284 3.49 7.42 -16.67
N GLU A 285 4.21 7.56 -17.79
CA GLU A 285 3.59 7.93 -19.06
C GLU A 285 2.47 6.93 -19.32
N VAL A 286 1.23 7.43 -19.43
CA VAL A 286 0.08 6.57 -19.70
C VAL A 286 0.15 6.18 -21.18
N VAL A 287 0.69 5.00 -21.46
CA VAL A 287 0.86 4.50 -22.82
C VAL A 287 -0.49 3.99 -23.35
N PRO A 288 -1.03 4.55 -24.45
CA PRO A 288 -2.30 4.08 -25.01
C PRO A 288 -2.10 2.74 -25.73
N LEU A 289 -2.91 1.74 -25.34
CA LEU A 289 -3.06 0.47 -26.02
C LEU A 289 -4.32 0.49 -26.89
N THR A 290 -4.23 -0.16 -28.05
CA THR A 290 -5.38 -0.36 -28.94
C THR A 290 -5.92 -1.78 -28.76
N VAL A 291 -7.21 -1.90 -28.45
CA VAL A 291 -7.87 -3.21 -28.31
C VAL A 291 -7.76 -3.98 -29.62
N GLY A 292 -7.24 -5.21 -29.55
CA GLY A 292 -7.04 -6.11 -30.70
C GLY A 292 -5.75 -5.86 -31.49
N ALA A 293 -4.91 -4.89 -31.09
CA ALA A 293 -3.60 -4.70 -31.69
C ALA A 293 -2.57 -5.75 -31.17
N PRO A 294 -1.45 -5.94 -31.89
CA PRO A 294 -0.34 -6.75 -31.38
C PRO A 294 0.18 -6.27 -30.03
N ALA A 295 0.78 -7.19 -29.26
CA ALA A 295 1.35 -6.84 -27.96
C ALA A 295 2.42 -5.75 -28.09
N THR A 296 2.36 -4.76 -27.20
CA THR A 296 3.33 -3.69 -27.09
C THR A 296 4.48 -4.16 -26.21
N SER A 297 5.71 -4.16 -26.75
CA SER A 297 6.90 -4.49 -25.97
C SER A 297 7.26 -3.38 -25.00
N ALA A 298 7.64 -3.75 -23.78
CA ALA A 298 8.03 -2.86 -22.71
C ALA A 298 9.07 -3.54 -21.80
N ALA A 299 9.54 -2.84 -20.79
CA ALA A 299 10.39 -3.42 -19.77
C ALA A 299 10.23 -2.64 -18.47
N ILE A 300 10.21 -3.37 -17.36
CA ILE A 300 10.55 -2.79 -16.06
C ILE A 300 12.06 -2.59 -16.09
N GLY A 301 12.50 -1.39 -16.44
CA GLY A 301 13.89 -0.97 -16.58
C GLY A 301 14.60 -0.70 -15.25
N GLN A 302 13.86 -0.41 -14.18
CA GLN A 302 14.37 -0.23 -12.82
C GLN A 302 13.58 -1.02 -11.77
N ALA A 303 14.26 -1.44 -10.71
CA ALA A 303 13.61 -2.11 -9.59
C ALA A 303 12.59 -1.17 -8.94
N GLY A 304 11.34 -1.63 -8.82
CA GLY A 304 10.24 -0.84 -8.24
C GLY A 304 9.51 0.07 -9.24
N GLU A 305 9.94 0.13 -10.49
CA GLU A 305 9.25 0.85 -11.57
C GLU A 305 7.86 0.24 -11.84
N ILE A 306 6.93 1.12 -12.21
CA ILE A 306 5.60 0.75 -12.66
C ILE A 306 5.33 1.35 -14.04
N ASP A 307 4.77 0.53 -14.93
CA ASP A 307 4.30 0.98 -16.24
C ASP A 307 2.78 1.16 -16.19
N ILE A 308 2.27 2.30 -16.69
CA ILE A 308 0.83 2.55 -16.80
C ILE A 308 0.40 2.58 -18.26
N TYR A 309 -0.67 1.85 -18.55
CA TYR A 309 -1.30 1.82 -19.86
C TYR A 309 -2.74 2.31 -19.76
N SER A 310 -3.29 2.79 -20.88
CA SER A 310 -4.73 3.03 -21.01
C SER A 310 -5.28 2.33 -22.24
N PHE A 311 -6.56 1.97 -22.23
CA PHE A 311 -7.27 1.55 -23.44
C PHE A 311 -8.73 1.98 -23.38
N VAL A 312 -9.34 2.16 -24.55
CA VAL A 312 -10.75 2.56 -24.66
C VAL A 312 -11.57 1.34 -25.04
N VAL A 313 -12.55 1.00 -24.21
CA VAL A 313 -13.61 0.06 -24.54
C VAL A 313 -14.72 0.84 -25.22
N THR A 314 -14.89 0.64 -26.53
CA THR A 314 -16.00 1.25 -27.29
C THR A 314 -17.23 0.34 -27.32
N THR A 315 -17.02 -0.97 -27.28
CA THR A 315 -18.06 -1.99 -27.32
C THR A 315 -18.00 -2.81 -26.03
N PRO A 316 -19.03 -2.78 -25.17
CA PRO A 316 -19.06 -3.61 -23.98
C PRO A 316 -18.90 -5.09 -24.28
N GLY A 317 -18.22 -5.83 -23.40
CA GLY A 317 -18.02 -7.28 -23.53
C GLY A 317 -16.76 -7.78 -22.84
N THR A 318 -16.43 -9.04 -23.08
CA THR A 318 -15.25 -9.69 -22.52
C THR A 318 -13.97 -9.14 -23.14
N HIS A 319 -13.11 -8.60 -22.29
CA HIS A 319 -11.77 -8.13 -22.63
C HIS A 319 -10.74 -8.93 -21.84
N VAL A 320 -9.65 -9.26 -22.51
CA VAL A 320 -8.49 -9.94 -21.93
C VAL A 320 -7.30 -9.00 -21.98
N ILE A 321 -6.75 -8.68 -20.81
CA ILE A 321 -5.50 -7.97 -20.63
C ILE A 321 -4.47 -9.02 -20.28
N GLY A 322 -3.50 -9.24 -21.15
CA GLY A 322 -2.49 -10.29 -20.98
C GLY A 322 -1.09 -9.75 -21.16
N THR A 323 -0.18 -10.19 -20.30
CA THR A 323 1.25 -9.99 -20.45
C THR A 323 1.93 -11.24 -21.02
N GLN A 324 3.07 -11.06 -21.68
CA GLN A 324 3.91 -12.14 -22.20
C GLN A 324 5.38 -11.78 -22.02
N GLY A 325 6.22 -12.78 -21.76
CA GLY A 325 7.65 -12.60 -21.57
C GLY A 325 8.21 -13.59 -20.56
N SER A 326 9.48 -13.41 -20.21
CA SER A 326 10.15 -14.18 -19.16
C SER A 326 10.08 -13.52 -17.79
N THR A 327 9.61 -12.28 -17.72
CA THR A 327 9.55 -11.49 -16.50
C THR A 327 8.25 -11.75 -15.77
N ASP A 328 8.35 -12.02 -14.47
CA ASP A 328 7.23 -12.22 -13.57
C ASP A 328 6.61 -10.86 -13.22
N VAL A 329 5.41 -10.60 -13.73
CA VAL A 329 4.76 -9.28 -13.66
C VAL A 329 3.37 -9.38 -13.05
N VAL A 330 3.03 -8.40 -12.23
CA VAL A 330 1.71 -8.23 -11.63
C VAL A 330 0.98 -7.12 -12.36
N THR A 331 -0.26 -7.39 -12.76
CA THR A 331 -1.09 -6.46 -13.52
C THR A 331 -2.33 -6.10 -12.71
N ALA A 332 -2.62 -4.81 -12.56
CA ALA A 332 -3.84 -4.31 -11.94
C ALA A 332 -4.67 -3.48 -12.94
N LEU A 333 -5.98 -3.74 -13.01
CA LEU A 333 -6.92 -3.06 -13.90
C LEU A 333 -7.76 -2.05 -13.12
N TYR A 334 -7.93 -0.85 -13.67
CA TYR A 334 -8.67 0.28 -13.10
C TYR A 334 -9.68 0.87 -14.09
N GLY A 335 -10.74 1.49 -13.58
CA GLY A 335 -11.71 2.26 -14.36
C GLY A 335 -13.17 1.81 -14.14
N PRO A 336 -14.09 2.18 -15.05
CA PRO A 336 -13.87 3.09 -16.18
C PRO A 336 -13.68 4.56 -15.75
N ASN A 337 -12.92 5.31 -16.53
CA ASN A 337 -12.65 6.76 -16.45
C ASN A 337 -12.03 7.27 -15.14
N ASP A 338 -11.57 6.36 -14.28
CA ASP A 338 -10.91 6.68 -13.02
C ASP A 338 -9.71 5.73 -12.82
N MET A 339 -8.50 6.31 -12.78
CA MET A 339 -7.25 5.58 -12.60
C MET A 339 -7.01 5.14 -11.15
N ALA A 340 -7.82 5.61 -10.19
CA ALA A 340 -7.77 5.19 -8.80
C ALA A 340 -8.80 4.08 -8.46
N ALA A 341 -9.78 3.83 -9.33
CA ALA A 341 -10.83 2.84 -9.11
C ALA A 341 -10.39 1.43 -9.55
N ILE A 342 -9.81 0.65 -8.65
CA ILE A 342 -9.37 -0.72 -8.94
C ILE A 342 -10.55 -1.66 -9.22
N ILE A 343 -10.43 -2.48 -10.26
CA ILE A 343 -11.38 -3.54 -10.61
C ILE A 343 -10.85 -4.90 -10.13
N THR A 344 -9.59 -5.20 -10.44
CA THR A 344 -8.95 -6.48 -10.10
C THR A 344 -7.43 -6.38 -10.29
N GLU A 345 -6.70 -7.33 -9.69
CA GLU A 345 -5.27 -7.58 -9.93
C GLU A 345 -5.07 -9.06 -10.26
N ASP A 346 -3.99 -9.40 -10.95
CA ASP A 346 -3.58 -10.76 -11.30
C ASP A 346 -2.06 -10.83 -11.58
N ASP A 347 -1.43 -11.96 -11.31
CA ASP A 347 0.02 -12.17 -11.44
C ASP A 347 0.41 -13.42 -12.25
N ASP A 348 -0.30 -14.54 -12.15
CA ASP A 348 0.13 -15.82 -12.75
C ASP A 348 -0.92 -16.58 -13.58
N SER A 349 -2.07 -15.96 -13.90
CA SER A 349 -3.14 -16.62 -14.67
C SER A 349 -2.84 -16.76 -16.18
N GLY A 350 -1.71 -16.24 -16.67
CA GLY A 350 -1.26 -16.28 -18.06
C GLY A 350 -0.19 -17.35 -18.34
N PRO A 351 0.43 -17.34 -19.55
CA PRO A 351 1.49 -18.29 -19.88
C PRO A 351 2.75 -18.07 -19.03
N GLY A 352 3.19 -19.08 -18.30
CA GLY A 352 4.38 -18.97 -17.44
C GLY A 352 4.06 -18.19 -16.17
N ALA A 353 4.87 -17.17 -15.86
CA ALA A 353 4.67 -16.25 -14.72
C ALA A 353 4.07 -14.91 -15.16
N ASN A 354 3.26 -14.92 -16.23
CA ASN A 354 2.64 -13.72 -16.76
C ASN A 354 1.20 -13.61 -16.26
N SER A 355 0.71 -12.39 -16.13
CA SER A 355 -0.66 -12.11 -15.77
C SER A 355 -1.62 -12.23 -16.96
N ARG A 356 -2.86 -12.62 -16.68
CA ARG A 356 -4.00 -12.63 -17.60
C ARG A 356 -5.30 -12.26 -16.88
N ILE A 357 -5.73 -11.01 -17.01
CA ILE A 357 -7.02 -10.52 -16.53
C ILE A 357 -8.07 -10.69 -17.63
N GLU A 358 -9.16 -11.40 -17.33
CA GLU A 358 -10.34 -11.51 -18.20
C GLU A 358 -11.58 -10.92 -17.50
N ARG A 359 -12.17 -9.85 -18.06
CA ARG A 359 -13.30 -9.15 -17.44
C ARG A 359 -14.30 -8.65 -18.49
N ASN A 360 -15.58 -8.66 -18.10
CA ASN A 360 -16.64 -7.97 -18.81
C ASN A 360 -16.55 -6.47 -18.51
N LEU A 361 -16.20 -5.67 -19.51
CA LEU A 361 -16.02 -4.22 -19.38
C LEU A 361 -17.13 -3.48 -20.10
N SER A 362 -17.63 -2.39 -19.48
CA SER A 362 -18.56 -1.46 -20.12
C SER A 362 -17.80 -0.44 -20.98
N ALA A 363 -18.52 0.38 -21.75
CA ALA A 363 -17.86 1.41 -22.53
C ALA A 363 -17.20 2.46 -21.63
N GLY A 364 -15.94 2.81 -21.91
CA GLY A 364 -15.17 3.75 -21.11
C GLY A 364 -13.66 3.59 -21.30
N THR A 365 -12.88 4.48 -20.69
CA THR A 365 -11.43 4.39 -20.66
C THR A 365 -10.99 3.61 -19.44
N TYR A 366 -10.12 2.62 -19.61
CA TYR A 366 -9.57 1.80 -18.53
C TYR A 366 -8.06 2.02 -18.45
N TYR A 367 -7.50 1.78 -17.26
CA TYR A 367 -6.09 1.91 -16.99
C TYR A 367 -5.52 0.60 -16.48
N VAL A 368 -4.30 0.28 -16.86
CA VAL A 368 -3.60 -0.94 -16.44
C VAL A 368 -2.27 -0.55 -15.84
N ARG A 369 -2.04 -0.94 -14.59
CA ARG A 369 -0.72 -0.86 -13.95
C ARG A 369 -0.02 -2.19 -14.11
N VAL A 370 1.22 -2.18 -14.59
CA VAL A 370 2.10 -3.34 -14.60
C VAL A 370 3.30 -3.04 -13.71
N ARG A 371 3.68 -3.99 -12.86
CA ARG A 371 4.92 -3.94 -12.08
C ARG A 371 5.59 -5.29 -12.10
N HIS A 372 6.88 -5.35 -11.78
CA HIS A 372 7.52 -6.62 -11.49
C HIS A 372 6.92 -7.24 -10.20
N TYR A 373 6.76 -8.56 -10.14
CA TYR A 373 6.31 -9.28 -8.95
C TYR A 373 7.23 -9.03 -7.75
N SER A 374 8.52 -9.26 -7.96
CA SER A 374 9.60 -8.79 -7.09
C SER A 374 9.91 -7.30 -7.31
N GLY A 375 9.77 -6.47 -6.27
CA GLY A 375 10.14 -5.04 -6.32
C GLY A 375 11.64 -4.75 -6.44
N SER A 376 12.50 -5.78 -6.49
CA SER A 376 13.96 -5.63 -6.63
C SER A 376 14.48 -6.10 -7.99
N SER A 377 13.59 -6.50 -8.90
CA SER A 377 13.95 -7.15 -10.16
C SER A 377 13.45 -6.33 -11.34
N VAL A 378 14.13 -6.51 -12.47
CA VAL A 378 13.89 -5.83 -13.74
C VAL A 378 13.67 -6.86 -14.82
N GLY A 379 13.05 -6.46 -15.93
CA GLY A 379 13.01 -7.32 -17.10
C GLY A 379 11.99 -6.91 -18.14
N SER A 380 12.14 -7.51 -19.32
CA SER A 380 11.32 -7.24 -20.49
C SER A 380 10.02 -8.03 -20.47
N TYR A 381 8.94 -7.39 -20.86
CA TYR A 381 7.66 -8.03 -21.09
C TYR A 381 6.97 -7.40 -22.30
N SER A 382 5.79 -7.88 -22.63
CA SER A 382 4.89 -7.22 -23.56
C SER A 382 3.47 -7.33 -23.05
N ILE A 383 2.64 -6.33 -23.35
CA ILE A 383 1.25 -6.28 -22.93
C ILE A 383 0.34 -6.15 -24.14
N SER A 384 -0.80 -6.84 -24.09
CA SER A 384 -1.86 -6.71 -25.07
C SER A 384 -3.22 -6.62 -24.40
N VAL A 385 -4.13 -5.90 -25.03
CA VAL A 385 -5.56 -5.96 -24.72
C VAL A 385 -6.24 -6.56 -25.94
N SER A 386 -6.89 -7.69 -25.78
CA SER A 386 -7.82 -8.21 -26.77
C SER A 386 -9.24 -8.05 -26.26
N GLY A 387 -10.16 -7.83 -27.18
CA GLY A 387 -11.58 -7.83 -26.90
C GLY A 387 -12.26 -8.59 -28.02
N SER A 388 -13.15 -9.50 -27.68
CA SER A 388 -14.10 -10.03 -28.65
C SER A 388 -15.31 -9.11 -28.64
N ALA A 389 -15.66 -8.55 -29.80
CA ALA A 389 -16.98 -7.96 -29.97
C ALA A 389 -18.03 -9.05 -29.72
N ALA A 390 -18.86 -8.80 -28.71
CA ALA A 390 -19.95 -9.64 -28.20
C ALA A 390 -19.53 -10.85 -27.35
N GLU A 391 -19.83 -10.80 -26.05
CA GLU A 391 -20.59 -11.92 -25.46
C GLU A 391 -21.89 -12.05 -26.27
N PRO A 392 -22.40 -13.26 -26.55
CA PRO A 392 -23.73 -13.42 -27.12
C PRO A 392 -24.69 -12.53 -26.33
N ALA A 393 -25.51 -11.74 -27.03
CA ALA A 393 -26.51 -10.90 -26.39
C ALA A 393 -27.20 -11.74 -25.31
N ILE A 394 -27.16 -11.27 -24.05
CA ILE A 394 -27.82 -11.95 -22.92
C ILE A 394 -29.21 -12.34 -23.42
N PRO A 395 -29.51 -13.65 -23.56
CA PRO A 395 -30.72 -14.05 -24.26
C PRO A 395 -31.95 -13.45 -23.59
N SER A 396 -32.81 -12.82 -24.38
CA SER A 396 -34.00 -12.17 -23.85
C SER A 396 -35.14 -13.17 -23.73
N ILE A 397 -35.68 -13.30 -22.51
CA ILE A 397 -36.92 -14.02 -22.24
C ILE A 397 -38.09 -13.06 -22.49
N GLN A 398 -39.01 -13.48 -23.34
CA GLN A 398 -40.26 -12.77 -23.55
C GLN A 398 -41.18 -13.01 -22.35
N VAL A 399 -41.59 -11.94 -21.67
CA VAL A 399 -42.60 -12.02 -20.60
C VAL A 399 -43.90 -12.58 -21.18
N ASN A 400 -44.47 -13.60 -20.52
CA ASN A 400 -45.61 -14.38 -20.99
C ASN A 400 -45.36 -15.21 -22.28
N GLY A 401 -44.11 -15.33 -22.73
CA GLY A 401 -43.70 -16.16 -23.86
C GLY A 401 -43.54 -17.65 -23.52
N PRO A 402 -43.08 -18.48 -24.50
CA PRO A 402 -42.65 -19.84 -24.23
C PRO A 402 -41.41 -19.88 -23.33
N ALA A 403 -41.21 -20.99 -22.61
CA ALA A 403 -40.00 -21.19 -21.82
C ALA A 403 -38.75 -21.32 -22.72
N VAL A 404 -37.65 -20.68 -22.31
CA VAL A 404 -36.35 -20.77 -22.96
C VAL A 404 -35.60 -21.98 -22.41
N GLN A 405 -34.98 -22.76 -23.29
CA GLN A 405 -34.18 -23.94 -22.89
C GLN A 405 -32.72 -23.54 -22.67
N GLY A 406 -32.10 -24.07 -21.62
CA GLY A 406 -30.70 -23.84 -21.26
C GLY A 406 -30.01 -25.11 -20.76
N THR A 407 -28.69 -25.06 -20.61
CA THR A 407 -27.91 -26.17 -20.06
C THR A 407 -26.68 -25.62 -19.35
N ILE A 408 -26.54 -25.96 -18.07
CA ILE A 408 -25.31 -25.69 -17.30
C ILE A 408 -24.29 -26.72 -17.77
N ALA A 409 -23.39 -26.33 -18.68
CA ALA A 409 -22.49 -27.22 -19.39
C ALA A 409 -21.28 -27.69 -18.57
N SER A 410 -20.92 -26.94 -17.53
CA SER A 410 -19.72 -27.17 -16.71
C SER A 410 -19.93 -26.80 -15.24
N ALA A 411 -19.10 -27.36 -14.36
CA ALA A 411 -19.16 -27.06 -12.92
C ALA A 411 -18.92 -25.56 -12.66
N ASN A 412 -19.67 -24.99 -11.72
CA ASN A 412 -19.69 -23.56 -11.37
C ASN A 412 -20.12 -22.59 -12.49
N GLU A 413 -20.61 -23.08 -13.62
CA GLU A 413 -21.17 -22.23 -14.67
C GLU A 413 -22.46 -21.52 -14.24
N ARG A 414 -22.67 -20.34 -14.82
CA ARG A 414 -23.81 -19.48 -14.55
C ARG A 414 -24.32 -18.92 -15.86
N ASP A 415 -25.54 -19.28 -16.22
CA ASP A 415 -26.24 -18.71 -17.37
C ASP A 415 -26.91 -17.40 -16.96
N MET A 416 -26.93 -16.41 -17.86
CA MET A 416 -27.60 -15.14 -17.65
C MET A 416 -28.63 -14.89 -18.74
N TYR A 417 -29.82 -14.43 -18.35
CA TYR A 417 -30.90 -14.01 -19.24
C TYR A 417 -31.38 -12.60 -18.89
N THR A 418 -32.05 -11.95 -19.83
CA THR A 418 -32.69 -10.64 -19.60
C THR A 418 -34.18 -10.68 -19.92
N PHE A 419 -34.98 -9.86 -19.26
CA PHE A 419 -36.38 -9.63 -19.65
C PHE A 419 -36.77 -8.18 -19.36
N THR A 420 -37.73 -7.66 -20.13
CA THR A 420 -38.22 -6.29 -19.97
C THR A 420 -39.60 -6.30 -19.32
N VAL A 421 -39.71 -5.62 -18.20
CA VAL A 421 -41.00 -5.32 -17.55
C VAL A 421 -41.52 -4.02 -18.13
N ILE A 422 -42.66 -4.08 -18.81
CA ILE A 422 -43.33 -2.91 -19.38
C ILE A 422 -44.30 -2.30 -18.36
N ASN A 423 -45.11 -3.15 -17.73
CA ASN A 423 -46.09 -2.75 -16.73
C ASN A 423 -45.63 -3.21 -15.35
N SER A 424 -45.58 -2.30 -14.38
CA SER A 424 -45.25 -2.66 -13.01
C SER A 424 -46.26 -3.64 -12.43
N GLY A 425 -45.80 -4.65 -11.70
CA GLY A 425 -46.65 -5.68 -11.11
C GLY A 425 -45.86 -6.87 -10.62
N THR A 426 -46.56 -7.86 -10.06
CA THR A 426 -45.93 -9.14 -9.69
C THR A 426 -45.49 -9.87 -10.95
N HIS A 427 -44.26 -10.36 -10.95
CA HIS A 427 -43.72 -11.22 -11.99
C HIS A 427 -43.20 -12.50 -11.34
N THR A 428 -43.48 -13.64 -11.96
CA THR A 428 -42.98 -14.95 -11.58
C THR A 428 -41.89 -15.39 -12.55
N ILE A 429 -40.67 -15.61 -12.06
CA ILE A 429 -39.55 -16.18 -12.80
C ILE A 429 -39.34 -17.61 -12.27
N GLU A 430 -39.37 -18.60 -13.15
CA GLU A 430 -39.38 -20.01 -12.76
C GLU A 430 -38.47 -20.83 -13.67
N THR A 431 -37.69 -21.75 -13.06
CA THR A 431 -37.03 -22.83 -13.80
C THR A 431 -37.83 -24.13 -13.72
N ALA A 432 -37.66 -25.00 -14.70
CA ALA A 432 -38.19 -26.36 -14.71
C ALA A 432 -37.24 -27.31 -15.44
N GLY A 433 -37.18 -28.57 -15.03
CA GLY A 433 -36.33 -29.59 -15.64
C GLY A 433 -35.86 -30.62 -14.63
N SER A 434 -34.91 -31.46 -15.03
CA SER A 434 -34.28 -32.45 -14.15
C SER A 434 -33.11 -31.91 -13.33
N THR A 435 -32.64 -30.69 -13.63
CA THR A 435 -31.50 -30.06 -12.96
C THR A 435 -31.96 -29.24 -11.77
N ASP A 436 -31.25 -29.42 -10.65
CA ASP A 436 -31.45 -28.67 -9.41
C ASP A 436 -30.89 -27.24 -9.56
N CYS A 437 -31.79 -26.30 -9.83
CA CYS A 437 -31.44 -24.94 -10.24
C CYS A 437 -31.47 -23.98 -9.05
N PHE A 438 -30.68 -22.93 -9.15
CA PHE A 438 -30.68 -21.79 -8.23
C PHE A 438 -30.78 -20.50 -9.04
N LEU A 439 -31.82 -19.72 -8.79
CA LEU A 439 -32.08 -18.44 -9.45
C LEU A 439 -31.56 -17.26 -8.63
N THR A 440 -31.01 -16.26 -9.31
CA THR A 440 -30.73 -14.94 -8.73
C THR A 440 -31.21 -13.85 -9.67
N LEU A 441 -31.98 -12.90 -9.14
CA LEU A 441 -32.57 -11.80 -9.90
C LEU A 441 -31.85 -10.48 -9.59
N PHE A 442 -31.55 -9.73 -10.65
CA PHE A 442 -30.88 -8.43 -10.61
C PHE A 442 -31.62 -7.36 -11.42
N GLY A 443 -31.38 -6.09 -11.07
CA GLY A 443 -31.84 -4.92 -11.82
C GLY A 443 -32.63 -3.91 -10.96
N PRO A 444 -33.38 -3.00 -11.60
CA PRO A 444 -33.42 -2.76 -13.05
C PRO A 444 -32.14 -2.09 -13.57
N GLY A 445 -31.81 -2.30 -14.85
CA GLY A 445 -30.77 -1.57 -15.58
C GLY A 445 -29.32 -1.97 -15.30
N ASN A 446 -29.06 -2.71 -14.22
CA ASN A 446 -27.71 -3.17 -13.85
C ASN A 446 -27.72 -4.66 -13.45
N PRO A 447 -26.95 -5.54 -14.13
CA PRO A 447 -26.87 -6.97 -13.82
C PRO A 447 -26.17 -7.29 -12.49
N ALA A 448 -25.62 -6.31 -11.78
CA ALA A 448 -25.00 -6.47 -10.46
C ALA A 448 -25.90 -5.99 -9.29
N THR A 449 -27.03 -5.34 -9.57
CA THR A 449 -27.95 -4.85 -8.53
C THR A 449 -28.86 -5.98 -8.05
N PHE A 450 -28.50 -6.66 -6.96
CA PHE A 450 -29.26 -7.78 -6.41
C PHE A 450 -30.68 -7.38 -5.97
N ILE A 451 -31.66 -8.21 -6.30
CA ILE A 451 -33.06 -8.10 -5.84
C ILE A 451 -33.40 -9.24 -4.88
N THR A 452 -33.31 -10.48 -5.37
CA THR A 452 -33.66 -11.69 -4.60
C THR A 452 -33.12 -12.94 -5.28
N GLN A 453 -33.22 -14.09 -4.61
CA GLN A 453 -32.80 -15.40 -5.09
C GLN A 453 -33.71 -16.51 -4.55
N ASP A 454 -33.72 -17.67 -5.19
CA ASP A 454 -34.50 -18.85 -4.78
C ASP A 454 -33.83 -20.14 -5.32
N ASP A 455 -34.05 -21.28 -4.67
CA ASP A 455 -33.57 -22.61 -5.09
C ASP A 455 -34.69 -23.65 -5.30
N ASP A 456 -35.62 -23.79 -4.35
CA ASP A 456 -36.56 -24.93 -4.33
C ASP A 456 -38.07 -24.55 -4.31
N SER A 457 -38.44 -23.30 -4.63
CA SER A 457 -39.85 -22.88 -4.61
C SER A 457 -40.64 -23.20 -5.89
N GLY A 458 -40.00 -23.83 -6.89
CA GLY A 458 -40.55 -24.22 -8.19
C GLY A 458 -40.90 -25.71 -8.31
N PRO A 459 -41.14 -26.22 -9.54
CA PRO A 459 -41.48 -27.62 -9.77
C PRO A 459 -40.31 -28.59 -9.50
N GLY A 460 -40.50 -29.54 -8.58
CA GLY A 460 -39.45 -30.49 -8.22
C GLY A 460 -38.39 -29.83 -7.34
N THR A 461 -37.13 -29.86 -7.77
CA THR A 461 -35.98 -29.19 -7.12
C THR A 461 -35.56 -27.94 -7.92
N ASN A 462 -36.53 -27.22 -8.47
CA ASN A 462 -36.27 -26.03 -9.30
C ASN A 462 -36.71 -24.78 -8.56
N SER A 463 -36.22 -23.62 -9.00
CA SER A 463 -36.47 -22.36 -8.32
C SER A 463 -37.64 -21.59 -8.91
N ARG A 464 -38.31 -20.81 -8.06
CA ARG A 464 -39.36 -19.86 -8.43
C ARG A 464 -39.25 -18.57 -7.60
N ILE A 465 -39.03 -17.45 -8.27
CA ILE A 465 -39.09 -16.11 -7.69
C ILE A 465 -40.41 -15.45 -8.10
N ALA A 466 -41.23 -15.02 -7.13
CA ALA A 466 -42.41 -14.18 -7.37
C ALA A 466 -42.23 -12.82 -6.67
N VAL A 467 -42.10 -11.74 -7.45
CA VAL A 467 -41.73 -10.41 -6.93
C VAL A 467 -42.39 -9.28 -7.71
N SER A 468 -42.78 -8.20 -7.01
CA SER A 468 -43.28 -6.98 -7.64
C SER A 468 -42.14 -6.17 -8.26
N LEU A 469 -42.16 -6.02 -9.58
CA LEU A 469 -41.15 -5.30 -10.35
C LEU A 469 -41.73 -4.01 -10.94
N ALA A 470 -40.92 -2.96 -10.98
CA ALA A 470 -41.24 -1.73 -11.70
C ALA A 470 -40.93 -1.89 -13.20
N SER A 471 -41.30 -0.94 -14.04
CA SER A 471 -40.89 -0.97 -15.45
C SER A 471 -39.37 -0.84 -15.57
N GLY A 472 -38.77 -1.68 -16.42
CA GLY A 472 -37.32 -1.72 -16.57
C GLY A 472 -36.81 -3.03 -17.16
N VAL A 473 -35.51 -3.07 -17.42
CA VAL A 473 -34.79 -4.26 -17.89
C VAL A 473 -34.18 -4.97 -16.68
N TYR A 474 -34.47 -6.25 -16.54
CA TYR A 474 -33.99 -7.10 -15.45
C TYR A 474 -33.11 -8.22 -15.99
N TYR A 475 -32.29 -8.78 -15.09
CA TYR A 475 -31.36 -9.85 -15.40
C TYR A 475 -31.60 -11.01 -14.43
N VAL A 476 -31.63 -12.24 -14.94
CA VAL A 476 -31.76 -13.43 -14.13
C VAL A 476 -30.61 -14.37 -14.43
N GLN A 477 -29.93 -14.77 -13.36
CA GLN A 477 -28.85 -15.74 -13.41
C GLN A 477 -29.36 -17.10 -12.96
N VAL A 478 -29.03 -18.14 -13.71
CA VAL A 478 -29.31 -19.54 -13.39
C VAL A 478 -27.99 -20.25 -13.15
N ARG A 479 -27.90 -21.02 -12.08
CA ARG A 479 -26.79 -21.94 -11.82
C ARG A 479 -27.31 -23.24 -11.23
N HIS A 480 -26.46 -24.26 -11.16
CA HIS A 480 -26.79 -25.45 -10.38
C HIS A 480 -26.72 -25.12 -8.87
N TYR A 481 -27.59 -25.72 -8.05
CA TYR A 481 -27.54 -25.57 -6.58
C TYR A 481 -26.17 -26.02 -6.02
N SER A 482 -25.79 -27.26 -6.32
CA SER A 482 -24.43 -27.79 -6.11
C SER A 482 -23.38 -27.14 -7.04
N PRO A 483 -22.21 -26.74 -6.54
CA PRO A 483 -21.13 -26.13 -7.34
C PRO A 483 -20.49 -27.08 -8.36
N THR A 484 -20.70 -28.38 -8.24
CA THR A 484 -20.18 -29.39 -9.18
C THR A 484 -21.23 -29.95 -10.14
N GLY A 485 -22.50 -29.55 -9.97
CA GLY A 485 -23.60 -30.06 -10.78
C GLY A 485 -23.68 -29.42 -12.16
N THR A 486 -24.22 -30.17 -13.11
CA THR A 486 -24.44 -29.77 -14.51
C THR A 486 -25.77 -30.32 -14.99
N GLY A 487 -26.29 -29.82 -16.12
CA GLY A 487 -27.44 -30.42 -16.78
C GLY A 487 -28.44 -29.43 -17.40
N PRO A 488 -29.47 -29.97 -18.08
CA PRO A 488 -30.43 -29.18 -18.83
C PRO A 488 -31.56 -28.62 -17.94
N TYR A 489 -32.02 -27.42 -18.28
CA TYR A 489 -33.18 -26.79 -17.64
C TYR A 489 -33.95 -25.93 -18.65
N SER A 490 -35.10 -25.41 -18.21
CA SER A 490 -35.85 -24.38 -18.91
C SER A 490 -36.19 -23.24 -17.97
N ILE A 491 -36.36 -22.02 -18.47
CA ILE A 491 -36.69 -20.83 -17.71
C ILE A 491 -37.83 -20.04 -18.37
N SER A 492 -38.74 -19.48 -17.57
CA SER A 492 -39.82 -18.61 -18.07
C SER A 492 -40.14 -17.45 -17.14
N VAL A 493 -40.76 -16.40 -17.68
CA VAL A 493 -41.24 -15.23 -16.93
C VAL A 493 -42.73 -15.02 -17.20
N ARG A 494 -43.54 -14.89 -16.14
CA ARG A 494 -45.00 -14.68 -16.18
C ARG A 494 -45.39 -13.44 -15.37
N THR A 495 -46.46 -12.76 -15.77
CA THR A 495 -47.13 -11.70 -14.97
C THR A 495 -48.30 -12.24 -14.19
#